data_AF-A0A2N5J7K6-F1
#
_entry.id   AF-A0A2N5J7K6-F1
#
_cell.length_a   1.000
_cell.length_b   1.000
_cell.length_c   1.000
_cell.angle_alpha   90.00
_cell.angle_beta   90.00
_cell.angle_gamma   90.00
#
_symmetry.space_group_name_H-M   'P 1'
#
loop_
_entity.id
_entity.type
_entity.pdbx_description
1 polymer ?
#
loop_
_entity_poly.entity_id
_entity_poly.type
_entity_poly.pdbx_seq_one_letter_code
_entity_poly.pdbx_strand_id
1 'polypeptide(L)'
;MTKVYSHLSAEERVRIDELRNREGLGVRQIALRIGRDKSTVSRELRRGLWFASNENDSYRPYRPKRLKTGAWTARPFYSALTAQRKAETRARRSRKPLRMAYDPLLSWVMDALRKGWTPELIEGRLKIEWPDDPRMR
;
A
#
# COMPACT_ATOMS: atom_id res chain seq x y z
N MET A 1 6.57 3.63 30.23
CA MET A 1 5.40 3.29 29.38
C MET A 1 5.89 2.66 28.09
N THR A 2 5.58 1.39 27.85
CA THR A 2 5.88 0.69 26.60
C THR A 2 5.03 1.28 25.48
N LYS A 3 5.67 1.82 24.43
CA LYS A 3 4.98 2.45 23.31
C LYS A 3 4.39 1.35 22.42
N VAL A 4 3.15 0.96 22.68
CA VAL A 4 2.41 0.02 21.83
C VAL A 4 2.19 0.67 20.46
N TYR A 5 2.51 -0.07 19.40
CA TYR A 5 2.29 0.39 18.04
C TYR A 5 0.79 0.58 17.79
N SER A 6 0.38 1.80 17.45
CA SER A 6 -0.99 2.12 17.06
C SER A 6 -1.04 2.75 15.67
N HIS A 7 -1.97 2.27 14.86
CA HIS A 7 -2.23 2.82 13.54
C HIS A 7 -2.89 4.21 13.65
N LEU A 8 -2.68 5.04 12.63
CA LEU A 8 -3.42 6.29 12.47
C LEU A 8 -4.89 5.97 12.18
N SER A 9 -5.78 6.60 12.94
CA SER A 9 -7.22 6.55 12.69
C SER A 9 -7.60 7.35 11.44
N ALA A 10 -8.81 7.14 10.93
CA ALA A 10 -9.33 7.93 9.81
C ALA A 10 -9.44 9.42 10.18
N GLU A 11 -9.86 9.73 11.40
CA GLU A 11 -9.95 11.10 11.93
C GLU A 11 -8.58 11.77 12.02
N GLU A 12 -7.57 11.06 12.50
CA GLU A 12 -6.20 11.59 12.54
C GLU A 12 -5.67 11.88 11.13
N ARG A 13 -6.01 11.06 10.13
CA ARG A 13 -5.67 11.33 8.72
C ARG A 13 -6.37 12.58 8.20
N VAL A 14 -7.65 12.78 8.49
CA VAL A 14 -8.39 14.00 8.14
C VAL A 14 -7.73 15.21 8.79
N ARG A 15 -7.33 15.12 10.06
CA ARG A 15 -6.62 16.21 10.75
C ARG A 15 -5.25 16.52 10.15
N ILE A 16 -4.49 15.50 9.73
CA ILE A 16 -3.22 15.70 8.99
C ILE A 16 -3.49 16.46 7.68
N ASP A 17 -4.55 16.07 6.97
CA ASP A 17 -4.95 16.66 5.69
C ASP A 17 -5.31 18.14 5.83
N GLU A 18 -6.14 18.46 6.80
CA GLU A 18 -6.50 19.83 7.14
C GLU A 18 -5.28 20.67 7.54
N LEU A 19 -4.49 20.22 8.52
CA LEU A 19 -3.34 20.98 9.00
C LEU A 19 -2.28 21.20 7.90
N ARG A 20 -2.14 20.24 6.96
CA ARG A 20 -1.19 20.35 5.86
C ARG A 20 -1.69 21.23 4.72
N ASN A 21 -2.94 21.05 4.30
CA ASN A 21 -3.46 21.66 3.08
C ASN A 21 -4.17 23.00 3.35
N ARG A 22 -4.85 23.16 4.49
CA ARG A 22 -5.55 24.40 4.87
C ARG A 22 -4.61 25.36 5.61
N GLU A 23 -3.88 24.86 6.61
CA GLU A 23 -3.01 25.69 7.47
C GLU A 23 -1.55 25.75 6.97
N GLY A 24 -1.16 24.90 6.02
CA GLY A 24 0.20 24.90 5.46
C GLY A 24 1.29 24.40 6.42
N LEU A 25 0.91 23.71 7.50
CA LEU A 25 1.84 23.36 8.57
C LEU A 25 2.88 22.31 8.16
N GLY A 26 4.07 22.44 8.74
CA GLY A 26 5.16 21.48 8.60
C GLY A 26 4.93 20.19 9.40
N VAL A 27 5.68 19.13 9.05
CA VAL A 27 5.53 17.78 9.68
C VAL A 27 5.65 17.81 11.20
N ARG A 28 6.59 18.61 11.74
CA ARG A 28 6.79 18.75 13.19
C ARG A 28 5.58 19.39 13.88
N GLN A 29 5.00 20.43 13.29
CA GLN A 29 3.84 21.14 13.86
C GLN A 29 2.60 20.25 13.83
N ILE A 30 2.37 19.52 12.72
CA ILE A 30 1.28 18.55 12.61
C ILE A 30 1.42 17.46 13.68
N ALA A 31 2.62 16.92 13.84
CA ALA A 31 2.90 15.87 14.83
C ALA A 31 2.59 16.34 16.27
N LEU A 32 3.01 17.56 16.63
CA LEU A 32 2.70 18.16 17.93
C LEU A 32 1.19 18.33 18.15
N ARG A 33 0.45 18.79 17.13
CA ARG A 33 -0.97 19.11 17.24
C ARG A 33 -1.88 17.88 17.30
N ILE A 34 -1.42 16.75 16.75
CA ILE A 34 -2.13 15.46 16.80
C ILE A 34 -1.62 14.59 17.96
N GLY A 35 -0.53 14.97 18.64
CA GLY A 35 0.08 14.18 19.71
C GLY A 35 0.75 12.90 19.19
N ARG A 36 1.26 12.92 17.96
CA ARG A 36 1.94 11.77 17.32
C ARG A 36 3.40 12.06 17.07
N ASP A 37 4.17 11.00 16.83
CA ASP A 37 5.58 11.15 16.50
C ASP A 37 5.78 11.75 15.10
N LYS A 38 6.81 12.60 14.94
CA LYS A 38 7.16 13.22 13.65
C LYS A 38 7.37 12.18 12.53
N SER A 39 7.90 11.00 12.86
CA SER A 39 8.14 9.92 11.90
C SER A 39 6.84 9.27 11.45
N THR A 40 5.81 9.23 12.31
CA THR A 40 4.48 8.74 11.96
C THR A 40 3.85 9.63 10.90
N VAL A 41 3.84 10.95 11.13
CA VAL A 41 3.30 11.93 10.16
C VAL A 41 4.13 11.94 8.87
N SER A 42 5.46 11.89 8.95
CA SER A 42 6.33 11.85 7.76
C SER A 42 6.06 10.62 6.88
N ARG A 43 5.97 9.43 7.50
CA ARG A 43 5.66 8.19 6.77
C ARG A 43 4.26 8.22 6.18
N GLU A 44 3.28 8.76 6.91
CA GLU A 44 1.90 8.89 6.45
C GLU A 44 1.81 9.78 5.22
N LEU A 45 2.39 10.98 5.28
CA LEU A 45 2.44 11.91 4.14
C LEU A 45 3.10 11.25 2.93
N ARG A 46 4.24 10.56 3.12
CA ARG A 46 4.94 9.84 2.04
C ARG A 46 4.10 8.71 1.44
N ARG A 47 3.28 8.02 2.23
CA ARG A 47 2.44 6.90 1.76
C ARG A 47 1.11 7.36 1.16
N GLY A 48 0.63 8.53 1.56
CA GLY A 48 -0.65 9.12 1.20
C GLY A 48 -0.60 10.19 0.11
N LEU A 49 0.57 10.43 -0.51
CA LEU A 49 0.70 11.35 -1.66
C LEU A 49 -0.29 10.97 -2.78
N TRP A 50 -0.99 11.97 -3.29
CA TRP A 50 -1.97 11.91 -4.35
C TRP A 50 -1.61 12.92 -5.45
N PHE A 51 -1.70 12.50 -6.70
CA PHE A 51 -1.43 13.32 -7.88
C PHE A 51 -2.74 13.78 -8.50
N ALA A 52 -2.81 15.05 -8.86
CA ALA A 52 -3.95 15.57 -9.61
C ALA A 52 -3.92 15.02 -11.04
N SER A 53 -4.96 14.30 -11.43
CA SER A 53 -5.23 13.96 -12.83
C SER A 53 -6.47 14.72 -13.32
N ASN A 54 -6.54 14.93 -14.65
CA ASN A 54 -7.69 15.56 -15.31
C ASN A 54 -8.94 14.67 -15.35
N GLU A 55 -8.77 13.37 -15.14
CA GLU A 55 -9.84 12.38 -15.25
C GLU A 55 -10.59 12.16 -13.93
N ASN A 56 -10.02 12.58 -12.81
CA ASN A 56 -10.47 12.17 -11.49
C ASN A 56 -11.06 13.37 -10.75
N ASP A 57 -12.35 13.62 -10.98
CA ASP A 57 -13.15 14.67 -10.33
C ASP A 57 -13.45 14.33 -8.85
N SER A 58 -12.38 14.05 -8.11
CA SER A 58 -12.43 13.61 -6.72
C SER A 58 -12.33 14.80 -5.79
N TYR A 59 -13.31 14.87 -4.88
CA TYR A 59 -13.52 15.89 -3.85
C TYR A 59 -12.23 16.47 -3.27
N ARG A 60 -12.11 17.80 -3.35
CA ARG A 60 -11.06 18.59 -2.68
C ARG A 60 -11.68 19.79 -1.97
N PRO A 61 -11.86 19.74 -0.65
CA PRO A 61 -12.06 20.95 0.12
C PRO A 61 -10.77 21.78 -0.03
N TYR A 62 -10.88 23.09 -0.26
CA TYR A 62 -9.76 24.04 -0.43
C TYR A 62 -9.10 24.13 -1.83
N ARG A 63 -9.77 23.70 -2.90
CA ARG A 63 -9.29 23.88 -4.29
C ARG A 63 -10.08 24.96 -5.07
N PRO A 64 -9.44 25.81 -5.87
CA PRO A 64 -10.15 26.59 -6.89
C PRO A 64 -10.76 25.70 -7.99
N LYS A 65 -11.95 26.06 -8.48
CA LYS A 65 -12.81 25.31 -9.43
C LYS A 65 -12.16 25.02 -10.79
N ARG A 66 -11.15 25.80 -11.20
CA ARG A 66 -10.44 25.61 -12.47
C ARG A 66 -9.11 24.90 -12.25
N LEU A 67 -9.10 23.65 -12.68
CA LEU A 67 -7.91 22.83 -12.80
C LEU A 67 -7.06 23.31 -13.98
N LYS A 68 -6.07 24.18 -13.74
CA LYS A 68 -4.96 24.31 -14.69
C LYS A 68 -4.04 23.11 -14.54
N THR A 69 -4.48 21.93 -14.96
CA THR A 69 -3.62 20.74 -14.99
C THR A 69 -2.64 20.91 -16.14
N GLY A 70 -1.44 21.37 -15.79
CA GLY A 70 -0.29 21.50 -16.68
C GLY A 70 0.95 21.12 -15.88
N ALA A 71 2.13 21.19 -16.49
CA ALA A 71 3.40 20.82 -15.84
C ALA A 71 3.61 21.47 -14.44
N TRP A 72 2.98 22.61 -14.19
CA TRP A 72 3.08 23.40 -12.96
C TRP A 72 2.15 22.98 -11.80
N THR A 73 1.16 22.10 -12.02
CA THR A 73 0.23 21.61 -10.96
C THR A 73 0.39 20.13 -10.63
N ALA A 74 1.40 19.47 -11.20
CA ALA A 74 1.74 18.08 -10.97
C ALA A 74 2.35 17.77 -9.59
N ARG A 75 2.46 18.77 -8.69
CA ARG A 75 3.00 18.54 -7.35
C ARG A 75 2.05 17.63 -6.56
N PRO A 76 2.54 16.54 -5.97
CA PRO A 76 1.68 15.65 -5.21
C PRO A 76 1.26 16.29 -3.89
N PHE A 77 0.00 16.09 -3.51
CA PHE A 77 -0.59 16.60 -2.27
C PHE A 77 -0.99 15.43 -1.37
N TYR A 78 -1.09 15.67 -0.07
CA TYR A 78 -1.69 14.68 0.81
C TYR A 78 -3.22 14.73 0.69
N SER A 79 -3.87 13.57 0.82
CA SER A 79 -5.33 13.43 0.85
C SER A 79 -5.69 12.34 1.85
N ALA A 80 -6.48 12.67 2.87
CA ALA A 80 -6.89 11.72 3.91
C ALA A 80 -7.61 10.50 3.31
N LEU A 81 -8.55 10.74 2.39
CA LEU A 81 -9.34 9.70 1.72
C LEU A 81 -8.45 8.74 0.92
N THR A 82 -7.50 9.29 0.18
CA THR A 82 -6.54 8.47 -0.59
C THR A 82 -5.64 7.67 0.34
N ALA A 83 -5.14 8.30 1.41
CA ALA A 83 -4.28 7.65 2.38
C ALA A 83 -5.00 6.49 3.08
N GLN A 84 -6.27 6.68 3.44
CA GLN A 84 -7.15 5.66 4.01
C GLN A 84 -7.35 4.49 3.04
N ARG A 85 -7.79 4.74 1.81
CA ARG A 85 -7.97 3.68 0.78
C ARG A 85 -6.68 2.90 0.52
N LYS A 86 -5.53 3.59 0.49
CA LYS A 86 -4.21 2.95 0.35
C LYS A 86 -3.86 2.11 1.58
N ALA A 87 -4.20 2.56 2.79
CA ALA A 87 -4.00 1.79 4.01
C ALA A 87 -4.86 0.51 4.03
N GLU A 88 -6.14 0.62 3.69
CA GLU A 88 -7.06 -0.54 3.58
C GLU A 88 -6.60 -1.54 2.52
N THR A 89 -6.14 -1.06 1.36
CA THR A 89 -5.59 -1.92 0.31
C THR A 89 -4.35 -2.68 0.78
N ARG A 90 -3.45 -2.03 1.53
CA ARG A 90 -2.29 -2.70 2.13
C ARG A 90 -2.71 -3.74 3.16
N ALA A 91 -3.67 -3.40 4.02
CA ALA A 91 -4.21 -4.32 5.02
C ALA A 91 -4.83 -5.57 4.35
N ARG A 92 -5.62 -5.39 3.28
CA ARG A 92 -6.16 -6.51 2.48
C ARG A 92 -5.06 -7.34 1.82
N ARG A 93 -4.04 -6.71 1.23
CA ARG A 93 -2.92 -7.42 0.60
C ARG A 93 -2.09 -8.23 1.58
N SER A 94 -1.87 -7.71 2.80
CA SER A 94 -1.07 -8.40 3.83
C SER A 94 -1.63 -9.74 4.27
N ARG A 95 -2.95 -9.95 4.08
CA ARG A 95 -3.65 -11.18 4.45
C ARG A 95 -3.75 -12.18 3.30
N LYS A 96 -3.13 -11.94 2.14
CA LYS A 96 -3.08 -12.91 1.05
C LYS A 96 -1.97 -13.93 1.34
N PRO A 97 -2.28 -15.23 1.48
CA PRO A 97 -1.24 -16.23 1.48
C PRO A 97 -0.57 -16.20 0.10
N LEU A 98 0.69 -15.73 0.06
CA LEU A 98 1.52 -15.81 -1.14
C LEU A 98 2.03 -17.25 -1.36
N ARG A 99 1.96 -18.08 -0.32
CA ARG A 99 2.19 -19.52 -0.42
C ARG A 99 1.04 -20.14 -1.22
N MET A 100 1.36 -20.99 -2.18
CA MET A 100 0.35 -21.73 -2.96
C MET A 100 -0.49 -20.83 -3.90
N ALA A 101 0.13 -19.80 -4.49
CA ALA A 101 -0.57 -18.89 -5.39
C ALA A 101 -0.69 -19.39 -6.85
N TYR A 102 0.02 -20.47 -7.21
CA TYR A 102 0.02 -21.02 -8.57
C TYR A 102 -0.60 -22.42 -8.56
N ASP A 103 -1.86 -22.49 -8.99
CA ASP A 103 -2.68 -23.70 -8.98
C ASP A 103 -2.05 -24.89 -9.74
N PRO A 104 -1.41 -24.70 -10.92
CA PRO A 104 -0.76 -25.79 -11.65
C PRO A 104 0.42 -26.43 -10.93
N LEU A 105 1.20 -25.65 -10.16
CA LEU A 105 2.30 -26.20 -9.36
C LEU A 105 1.75 -27.06 -8.22
N LEU A 106 0.65 -26.62 -7.60
CA LEU A 106 0.03 -27.36 -6.49
C LEU A 106 -0.57 -28.68 -6.95
N SER A 107 -1.31 -28.67 -8.07
CA SER A 107 -1.91 -29.88 -8.61
C SER A 107 -0.84 -30.90 -8.96
N TRP A 108 0.26 -30.48 -9.58
CA TRP A 108 1.36 -31.36 -9.90
C TRP A 108 2.08 -31.92 -8.66
N VAL A 109 2.39 -31.08 -7.67
CA VAL A 109 3.00 -31.53 -6.41
C VAL A 109 2.08 -32.53 -5.71
N MET A 110 0.77 -32.27 -5.66
CA MET A 110 -0.21 -33.18 -5.07
C MET A 110 -0.26 -34.52 -5.81
N ASP A 111 -0.22 -34.53 -7.14
CA ASP A 111 -0.22 -35.75 -7.94
C ASP A 111 1.08 -36.54 -7.78
N ALA A 112 2.22 -35.86 -7.66
CA ALA A 112 3.51 -36.49 -7.40
C ALA A 112 3.56 -37.12 -6.00
N LEU A 113 3.02 -36.45 -4.98
CA LEU A 113 2.91 -37.01 -3.63
C LEU A 113 1.98 -38.22 -3.58
N ARG A 114 0.84 -38.20 -4.30
CA ARG A 114 -0.04 -39.37 -4.43
C ARG A 114 0.63 -40.56 -5.12
N LYS A 115 1.58 -40.30 -6.01
CA LYS A 115 2.42 -41.33 -6.66
C LYS A 115 3.58 -41.83 -5.77
N GLY A 116 3.68 -41.33 -4.53
CA GLY A 116 4.70 -41.75 -3.56
C GLY A 116 6.07 -41.10 -3.78
N TRP A 117 6.16 -40.01 -4.52
CA TRP A 117 7.43 -39.31 -4.72
C TRP A 117 7.85 -38.57 -3.44
N THR A 118 9.15 -38.57 -3.15
CA THR A 118 9.71 -37.79 -2.04
C THR A 118 9.77 -36.31 -2.41
N PRO A 119 9.67 -35.38 -1.44
CA PRO A 119 9.77 -33.94 -1.71
C PRO A 119 11.05 -33.54 -2.47
N GLU A 120 12.17 -34.21 -2.19
CA GLU A 120 13.46 -33.99 -2.86
C GLU A 120 13.41 -34.38 -4.34
N LEU A 121 12.71 -35.48 -4.68
CA LEU A 121 12.53 -35.92 -6.06
C LEU A 121 11.62 -34.96 -6.84
N ILE A 122 10.59 -34.44 -6.18
CA ILE A 122 9.65 -33.45 -6.72
C ILE A 122 10.42 -32.15 -7.06
N GLU A 123 11.25 -31.64 -6.14
CA GLU A 123 12.08 -30.45 -6.37
C GLU A 123 13.08 -30.66 -7.53
N GLY A 124 13.75 -31.82 -7.55
CA GLY A 124 14.71 -32.15 -8.61
C GLY A 124 14.06 -32.23 -9.99
N ARG A 125 12.85 -32.79 -10.08
CA ARG A 125 12.13 -32.92 -11.36
C ARG A 125 11.42 -31.65 -11.82
N LEU A 126 10.99 -30.77 -10.91
CA LEU A 126 10.38 -29.48 -11.27
C LEU A 126 11.23 -28.67 -12.25
N LYS A 127 12.55 -28.66 -12.02
CA LYS A 127 13.50 -27.93 -12.87
C LYS A 127 13.71 -28.56 -14.24
N ILE A 128 13.45 -29.87 -14.38
CA ILE A 128 13.67 -30.68 -15.59
C ILE A 128 12.40 -30.71 -16.46
N GLU A 129 11.24 -30.91 -15.84
CA GLU A 129 9.94 -31.01 -16.53
C GLU A 129 9.41 -29.63 -16.98
N TRP A 130 9.75 -28.56 -16.24
CA TRP A 130 9.42 -27.17 -16.61
C TRP A 130 10.66 -26.28 -16.67
N PRO A 131 11.49 -26.42 -17.72
CA PRO A 131 12.68 -25.58 -17.89
C PRO A 131 12.33 -24.11 -18.20
N ASP A 132 11.21 -23.89 -18.91
CA ASP A 132 10.82 -22.58 -19.43
C ASP A 132 9.84 -21.79 -18.54
N ASP A 133 9.23 -22.42 -17.53
CA ASP A 133 8.31 -21.74 -16.60
C ASP A 133 8.98 -21.49 -15.23
N PRO A 134 9.45 -20.27 -14.95
CA PRO A 134 10.05 -19.93 -13.66
C PRO A 134 9.07 -19.94 -12.48
N ARG A 135 7.75 -20.05 -12.73
CA ARG A 135 6.73 -20.19 -11.67
C ARG A 135 6.60 -21.63 -11.18
N MET A 136 7.22 -22.59 -11.87
CA MET A 136 7.36 -23.99 -11.49
C MET A 136 8.70 -24.26 -10.75
N ARG A 137 9.36 -23.24 -10.20
CA ARG A 137 10.61 -23.37 -9.42
C ARG A 137 10.51 -22.72 -8.05
#